data_AF-A0A1H7HVE2-F1
#
_entry.id   AF-A0A1H7HVE2-F1
#
_cell.length_a   1.000
_cell.length_b   1.000
_cell.length_c   1.000
_cell.angle_alpha   90.00
_cell.angle_beta   90.00
_cell.angle_gamma   90.00
#
_symmetry.space_group_name_H-M   'P 1'
#
loop_
_entity.id
_entity.type
_entity.pdbx_description
1 polymer ?
#
loop_
_entity_poly.entity_id
_entity_poly.type
_entity_poly.pdbx_seq_one_letter_code
_entity_poly.pdbx_strand_id
1 'polypeptide(L)'
;MIEPALLIFFGLQSVIFAAWVVLSLAILIGMALRAISRRETGSAADVGTNAMESYLRDPLTRFRRLLWLGLTAALVVCGVVTVVILMTI
;
A
#
# COMPACT_ATOMS: atom_id res chain seq x y z
N MET A 1 15.27 28.42 13.38
CA MET A 1 15.80 27.20 14.03
C MET A 1 14.77 26.12 13.82
N ILE A 2 15.07 25.06 13.07
CA ILE A 2 14.12 23.97 12.83
C ILE A 2 14.03 23.18 14.13
N GLU A 3 12.85 23.09 14.72
CA GLU A 3 12.67 22.32 15.95
C GLU A 3 13.03 20.84 15.70
N PRO A 4 13.78 20.19 16.61
CA PRO A 4 14.16 18.79 16.48
C PRO A 4 12.93 17.87 16.32
N ALA A 5 11.77 18.28 16.86
CA ALA A 5 10.49 17.59 16.68
C ALA A 5 10.04 17.52 15.21
N LEU A 6 10.25 18.58 14.41
CA LEU A 6 9.90 18.61 13.00
C LEU A 6 10.78 17.66 12.17
N LEU A 7 12.08 17.57 12.50
CA LEU A 7 12.99 16.64 11.83
C LEU A 7 12.60 15.18 12.09
N ILE A 8 12.23 14.85 13.34
CA ILE A 8 11.74 13.52 13.70
C ILE A 8 10.43 13.20 12.96
N PHE A 9 9.51 14.17 12.88
CA PHE A 9 8.24 14.01 12.19
C PHE A 9 8.42 13.76 10.69
N PHE A 10 9.22 14.57 9.99
CA PHE A 10 9.51 14.37 8.57
C PHE A 10 10.27 13.06 8.31
N GLY A 11 11.18 12.69 9.21
CA GLY A 11 11.85 11.39 9.20
C GLY A 11 10.85 10.25 9.25
N LEU A 12 9.95 10.23 10.23
CA LEU A 12 8.91 9.21 10.36
C LEU A 12 7.98 9.19 9.14
N GLN A 13 7.56 10.35 8.64
CA GLN A 13 6.72 10.47 7.45
C GLN A 13 7.39 9.86 6.22
N SER A 14 8.69 10.07 6.02
CA SER A 14 9.44 9.48 4.91
C SER A 14 9.52 7.95 5.00
N VAL A 15 9.67 7.40 6.21
CA VAL A 15 9.68 5.94 6.44
C VAL A 15 8.31 5.33 6.16
N ILE A 16 7.24 5.97 6.63
CA ILE A 16 5.86 5.54 6.36
C ILE A 16 5.59 5.58 4.85
N PHE A 17 6.02 6.64 4.15
CA PHE A 17 5.88 6.74 2.71
C PHE A 17 6.66 5.64 1.97
N ALA A 18 7.93 5.41 2.35
CA ALA A 18 8.74 4.34 1.76
C ALA A 18 8.10 2.95 1.97
N ALA A 19 7.60 2.66 3.17
CA ALA A 19 6.90 1.42 3.47
C ALA A 19 5.62 1.26 2.63
N TRP A 20 4.86 2.34 2.43
CA TRP A 20 3.65 2.33 1.61
C TRP A 20 3.97 2.09 0.13
N VAL A 21 5.05 2.71 -0.40
CA VAL A 21 5.51 2.51 -1.78
C VAL A 21 5.94 1.06 -1.98
N VAL A 22 6.79 0.51 -1.11
CA VAL A 22 7.25 -0.88 -1.20
C VAL A 22 6.06 -1.85 -1.15
N LEU A 23 5.11 -1.62 -0.25
CA LEU A 23 3.92 -2.45 -0.14
C LEU A 23 3.04 -2.38 -1.38
N SER A 24 2.85 -1.19 -1.95
CA SER A 24 2.10 -0.98 -3.19
C SER A 24 2.79 -1.66 -4.37
N LEU A 25 4.12 -1.56 -4.46
CA LEU A 25 4.92 -2.23 -5.48
C LEU A 25 4.82 -3.76 -5.36
N ALA A 26 4.88 -4.30 -4.13
CA ALA A 26 4.76 -5.73 -3.88
C ALA A 26 3.37 -6.29 -4.24
N ILE A 27 2.32 -5.48 -4.10
CA ILE A 27 0.96 -5.83 -4.56
C ILE A 27 0.90 -5.80 -6.09
N LEU A 28 1.43 -4.75 -6.73
CA LEU A 28 1.48 -4.61 -8.20
C LEU A 28 2.28 -5.74 -8.86
N ILE A 29 3.48 -6.05 -8.35
CA ILE A 29 4.31 -7.15 -8.83
C ILE A 29 3.59 -8.50 -8.66
N GLY A 30 2.92 -8.70 -7.52
CA GLY A 30 2.12 -9.90 -7.28
C GLY A 30 0.97 -10.07 -8.28
N MET A 31 0.34 -8.97 -8.70
CA MET A 31 -0.68 -9.00 -9.76
C MET A 31 -0.07 -9.20 -11.15
N ALA A 32 1.05 -8.53 -11.46
CA ALA A 32 1.73 -8.62 -12.75
C ALA A 32 2.27 -10.03 -13.02
N LEU A 33 2.93 -10.66 -12.04
CA LEU A 33 3.42 -12.03 -12.16
C LEU A 33 2.28 -13.03 -12.39
N ARG A 34 1.14 -12.84 -11.70
CA ARG A 34 -0.07 -13.67 -11.90
C ARG A 34 -0.73 -13.42 -13.26
N ALA A 35 -0.63 -12.22 -13.82
CA ALA A 35 -1.12 -11.92 -15.16
C ALA A 35 -0.23 -12.56 -16.25
N ILE A 36 1.09 -12.54 -16.05
CA ILE A 36 2.06 -13.13 -16.99
C ILE A 36 1.93 -14.65 -17.01
N SER A 37 1.87 -15.32 -15.84
CA SER A 37 1.72 -16.78 -15.76
C SER A 37 0.37 -17.28 -16.31
N ARG A 38 -0.66 -16.42 -16.35
CA ARG A 38 -1.99 -16.74 -16.91
C ARG A 38 -2.09 -16.59 -18.43
N ARG A 39 -1.12 -15.94 -19.09
CA ARG A 39 -1.13 -15.82 -20.56
C ARG A 39 -0.78 -17.14 -21.26
N GLU A 40 -0.17 -18.08 -20.56
CA GLU A 40 0.20 -19.41 -21.08
C GLU A 40 -0.93 -20.46 -20.96
N THR A 41 -1.98 -20.20 -20.16
CA THR A 41 -3.08 -21.13 -19.92
C THR A 41 -4.40 -20.54 -20.41
N GLY A 42 -4.67 -20.64 -21.71
CA GLY A 42 -5.80 -20.00 -22.40
C GLY A 42 -7.20 -20.48 -22.00
N SER A 43 -7.72 -20.07 -20.84
CA SER A 43 -9.16 -20.15 -20.55
C SER A 43 -9.62 -18.98 -19.69
N ALA A 44 -10.35 -18.05 -20.32
CA ALA A 44 -10.77 -16.77 -19.74
C ALA A 44 -12.15 -16.81 -19.05
N ALA A 45 -12.90 -17.93 -19.13
CA ALA A 45 -14.30 -17.97 -18.70
C ALA A 45 -14.51 -18.50 -17.26
N ASP A 46 -13.69 -19.43 -16.78
CA ASP A 46 -13.86 -20.06 -15.43
C ASP A 46 -13.08 -19.38 -14.30
N VAL A 47 -12.45 -18.25 -14.61
CA VAL A 47 -11.41 -17.64 -13.77
C VAL A 47 -11.95 -16.60 -12.79
N GLY A 48 -13.11 -15.99 -13.08
CA GLY A 48 -13.67 -14.91 -12.24
C GLY A 48 -14.17 -15.38 -10.86
N THR A 49 -14.77 -16.55 -10.78
CA THR A 49 -15.36 -17.10 -9.55
C THR A 49 -14.31 -17.78 -8.66
N ASN A 50 -13.48 -18.67 -9.22
CA ASN A 50 -12.47 -19.42 -8.47
C ASN A 50 -11.27 -18.56 -8.02
N ALA A 51 -10.86 -17.57 -8.82
CA ALA A 51 -9.75 -16.68 -8.44
C ALA A 51 -10.15 -15.73 -7.32
N MET A 52 -11.39 -15.22 -7.31
CA MET A 52 -11.92 -14.35 -6.25
C MET A 52 -12.09 -15.13 -4.93
N GLU A 53 -12.53 -16.39 -5.00
CA GLU A 53 -12.69 -17.28 -3.85
C GLU A 53 -11.34 -17.68 -3.24
N SER A 54 -10.34 -17.98 -4.08
CA SER A 54 -8.94 -18.17 -3.64
C SER A 54 -8.33 -16.89 -3.07
N TYR A 55 -8.62 -15.72 -3.66
CA TYR A 55 -8.16 -14.41 -3.15
C TYR A 55 -8.77 -14.03 -1.81
N LEU A 56 -10.03 -14.41 -1.57
CA LEU A 56 -10.75 -14.20 -0.31
C LEU A 56 -10.24 -15.12 0.81
N ARG A 57 -9.67 -16.29 0.46
CA ARG A 57 -9.13 -17.28 1.41
C ARG A 57 -7.67 -17.11 1.75
N ASP A 58 -6.88 -16.36 0.95
CA ASP A 58 -5.48 -16.13 1.26
C ASP A 58 -5.32 -15.18 2.48
N PRO A 59 -4.83 -15.67 3.64
CA PRO A 59 -4.62 -14.80 4.81
C PRO A 59 -3.55 -13.74 4.54
N LEU A 60 -2.62 -14.03 3.62
CA LEU A 60 -1.51 -13.16 3.26
C LEU A 60 -1.96 -11.91 2.49
N THR A 61 -2.94 -12.04 1.59
CA THR A 61 -3.52 -10.91 0.84
C THR A 61 -4.40 -10.04 1.72
N ARG A 62 -5.16 -10.64 2.67
CA ARG A 62 -5.90 -9.88 3.69
C ARG A 62 -4.98 -9.05 4.58
N PHE A 63 -3.89 -9.65 5.07
CA PHE A 63 -2.91 -8.95 5.91
C PHE A 63 -2.22 -7.81 5.16
N ARG A 64 -1.79 -8.05 3.91
CA ARG A 64 -1.23 -6.99 3.05
C ARG A 64 -2.23 -5.86 2.79
N ARG A 65 -3.50 -6.18 2.59
CA ARG A 65 -4.56 -5.18 2.38
C ARG A 65 -4.83 -4.34 3.64
N LEU A 66 -4.86 -4.98 4.82
CA LEU A 66 -4.98 -4.29 6.10
C LEU A 66 -3.78 -3.38 6.36
N LEU A 67 -2.56 -3.85 6.13
CA LEU A 67 -1.35 -3.04 6.21
C LEU A 67 -1.41 -1.85 5.24
N TRP A 68 -1.86 -2.07 4.00
CA TRP A 68 -1.98 -1.02 3.00
C TRP A 68 -3.00 0.04 3.41
N LEU A 69 -4.16 -0.38 3.91
CA LEU A 69 -5.19 0.53 4.45
C LEU A 69 -4.65 1.33 5.65
N GLY A 70 -3.95 0.68 6.57
CA GLY A 70 -3.33 1.33 7.74
C GLY A 70 -2.27 2.35 7.35
N LEU A 71 -1.35 1.99 6.46
CA LEU A 71 -0.31 2.88 5.93
C LEU A 71 -0.91 4.06 5.15
N THR A 72 -1.97 3.82 4.37
CA THR A 72 -2.66 4.89 3.63
C THR A 72 -3.32 5.88 4.59
N ALA A 73 -4.00 5.39 5.63
CA ALA A 73 -4.60 6.25 6.65
C ALA A 73 -3.53 7.06 7.40
N ALA A 74 -2.41 6.44 7.77
CA ALA A 74 -1.28 7.13 8.41
C ALA A 74 -0.70 8.23 7.50
N LEU A 75 -0.57 7.97 6.20
CA LEU A 75 -0.13 8.96 5.21
C LEU A 75 -1.07 10.16 5.09
N VAL A 76 -2.39 9.91 5.09
CA VAL A 76 -3.39 10.98 5.05
C VAL A 76 -3.28 11.85 6.30
N VAL A 77 -3.16 11.25 7.48
CA VAL A 77 -2.96 12.00 8.73
C VAL A 77 -1.68 12.81 8.69
N CYS A 78 -0.56 12.21 8.26
CA CYS A 78 0.70 12.94 8.09
C CYS A 78 0.53 14.13 7.14
N GLY A 79 -0.12 13.94 5.99
CA GLY A 79 -0.39 15.01 5.02
C GLY A 79 -1.22 16.16 5.61
N VAL A 80 -2.28 15.83 6.35
CA VAL A 80 -3.11 16.85 7.03
C VAL A 80 -2.29 17.62 8.05
N VAL A 81 -1.48 16.94 8.87
CA VAL A 81 -0.60 17.59 9.85
C VAL A 81 0.44 18.48 9.15
N THR A 82 1.05 18.03 8.04
CA THR A 82 1.97 18.84 7.24
C THR A 82 1.29 20.11 6.71
N VAL A 83 0.06 20.00 6.20
CA VAL A 83 -0.72 21.16 5.72
C VAL A 83 -1.02 22.14 6.85
N VAL A 84 -1.43 21.64 8.02
CA VAL A 84 -1.68 22.48 9.20
C VAL A 84 -0.41 23.23 9.59
N ILE A 85 0.74 22.55 9.69
CA ILE A 85 2.03 23.16 10.01
C ILE A 85 2.36 24.27 9.01
N LEU A 86 2.21 24.01 7.71
CA LEU A 86 2.45 24.98 6.64
C LEU A 86 1.52 26.20 6.71
N MET A 87 0.26 26.04 7.15
CA MET A 87 -0.70 27.14 7.28
C MET A 87 -0.49 27.96 8.56
N THR A 88 0.19 27.39 9.55
CA THR A 88 0.46 28.05 10.85
C THR A 88 1.80 28.80 10.91
N ILE A 89 2.70 28.57 9.95
CA ILE A 89 4.00 29.25 9.82
C ILE A 89 3.83 30.45 8.87
#